data_AF-A0A9Q0TS45-F1
#
_entry.id   AF-A0A9Q0TS45-F1
#
_cell.length_a   1.000
_cell.length_b   1.000
_cell.length_c   1.000
_cell.angle_alpha   90.00
_cell.angle_beta   90.00
_cell.angle_gamma   90.00
#
_symmetry.space_group_name_H-M   'P 1'
#
loop_
_entity.id
_entity.type
_entity.pdbx_description
1 polymer ?
#
loop_
_entity_poly.entity_id
_entity_poly.type
_entity_poly.pdbx_seq_one_letter_code
_entity_poly.pdbx_strand_id
1 'polypeptide(L)'
;MDENGDHRSIQDPKSIESQNLIRLYEDRSPFVTKQSKTFSSQTTTTTTTMGTSVFLKLIDFILFVFFMVIAVAAPLIDAQTCLPLAFFPDFLINLKRWYGHHYGDYLIIEKPHFFVGLVWLELLFQWPLSLLNLYAILASKSWFNTACLIYGASVLTSMVAILAELLGSGKASEDLLMMYYPFLGLGMLCICAWANSKLFQD
;
A
#
# COMPACT_ATOMS: atom_id res chain seq x y z
N MET A 1 -61.73 66.34 -20.46
CA MET A 1 -61.01 66.16 -19.18
C MET A 1 -61.44 64.82 -18.64
N ASP A 2 -60.49 63.90 -18.70
CA ASP A 2 -60.25 62.74 -17.84
C ASP A 2 -61.41 61.78 -17.52
N GLU A 3 -61.28 60.54 -17.95
CA GLU A 3 -61.07 59.45 -16.98
C GLU A 3 -60.36 58.24 -17.61
N ASN A 4 -59.52 57.65 -16.77
CA ASN A 4 -58.45 56.72 -17.00
C ASN A 4 -58.86 55.37 -16.40
N GLY A 5 -58.34 54.26 -16.92
CA GLY A 5 -58.03 53.12 -16.06
C GLY A 5 -58.74 51.80 -16.31
N ASP A 6 -57.90 50.84 -16.69
CA ASP A 6 -57.81 49.51 -16.08
C ASP A 6 -58.70 48.39 -16.66
N HIS A 7 -58.39 48.00 -17.91
CA HIS A 7 -58.66 46.66 -18.41
C HIS A 7 -57.76 45.64 -17.69
N ARG A 8 -58.17 45.24 -16.48
CA ARG A 8 -57.55 44.12 -15.76
C ARG A 8 -57.93 42.82 -16.45
N SER A 9 -57.00 42.28 -17.25
CA SER A 9 -57.11 40.96 -17.87
C SER A 9 -57.25 39.89 -16.79
N ILE A 10 -58.43 39.27 -16.70
CA ILE A 10 -58.67 38.11 -15.83
C ILE A 10 -57.88 36.94 -16.42
N GLN A 11 -56.72 36.65 -15.83
CA GLN A 11 -55.93 35.47 -16.17
C GLN A 11 -56.70 34.23 -15.69
N ASP A 12 -56.98 33.31 -16.60
CA ASP A 12 -57.71 32.06 -16.33
C ASP A 12 -56.96 31.23 -15.27
N PRO A 13 -57.61 30.84 -14.15
CA PRO A 13 -56.98 30.08 -13.07
C PRO A 13 -56.36 28.75 -13.52
N LYS A 14 -56.84 28.14 -14.61
CA LYS A 14 -56.26 26.89 -15.17
C LYS A 14 -54.90 27.10 -15.84
N SER A 15 -54.61 28.32 -16.31
CA SER A 15 -53.33 28.69 -16.93
C SER A 15 -52.22 28.82 -15.89
N ILE A 16 -52.55 29.31 -14.69
CA ILE A 16 -51.59 29.48 -13.59
C ILE A 16 -51.17 28.13 -13.02
N GLU A 17 -52.12 27.19 -12.89
CA GLU A 17 -51.84 25.85 -12.37
C GLU A 17 -50.93 25.05 -13.31
N SER A 18 -51.16 25.15 -14.62
CA SER A 18 -50.33 24.50 -15.64
C SER A 18 -48.91 25.08 -15.69
N GLN A 19 -48.73 26.40 -15.50
CA GLN A 19 -47.39 26.98 -15.38
C GLN A 19 -46.66 26.61 -14.08
N ASN A 20 -47.38 26.47 -12.97
CA ASN A 20 -46.80 26.00 -11.72
C ASN A 20 -46.38 24.53 -11.78
N LEU A 21 -47.13 23.69 -12.49
CA LEU A 21 -46.77 22.29 -12.74
C LEU A 21 -45.53 22.16 -13.64
N ILE A 22 -45.37 23.03 -14.64
CA ILE A 22 -44.15 23.06 -15.48
C ILE A 22 -42.94 23.48 -14.64
N ARG A 23 -43.06 24.50 -13.78
CA ARG A 23 -41.99 24.89 -12.85
C ARG A 23 -41.63 23.79 -11.84
N LEU A 24 -42.62 23.05 -11.33
CA LEU A 24 -42.39 21.90 -10.43
C LEU A 24 -41.73 20.71 -11.13
N TYR A 25 -41.96 20.54 -12.43
CA TYR A 25 -41.29 19.50 -13.22
C TYR A 25 -39.84 19.87 -13.54
N GLU A 26 -39.57 21.14 -13.85
CA GLU A 26 -38.23 21.65 -14.15
C GLU A 26 -37.31 21.66 -12.92
N ASP A 27 -37.86 21.88 -11.72
CA ASP A 27 -37.13 21.81 -10.44
C ASP A 27 -36.77 20.37 -9.99
N ARG A 28 -37.43 19.34 -10.55
CA ARG A 28 -37.10 17.92 -10.31
C ARG A 28 -36.02 17.35 -11.24
N SER A 29 -35.56 18.13 -12.21
CA SER A 29 -34.53 17.71 -13.18
C SER A 29 -33.08 17.59 -12.68
N PRO A 30 -32.63 18.07 -11.49
CA PRO A 30 -31.24 17.85 -11.06
C PRO A 30 -30.99 16.47 -10.43
N PHE A 31 -32.04 15.69 -10.10
CA PHE A 31 -31.88 14.40 -9.45
C PHE A 31 -31.61 13.25 -10.44
N VAL A 32 -32.18 13.31 -11.65
CA VAL A 32 -31.95 12.30 -12.71
C VAL A 32 -30.51 12.40 -13.26
N THR A 33 -29.96 13.61 -13.33
CA THR A 33 -28.58 13.85 -13.78
C THR A 33 -27.53 13.36 -12.77
N LYS A 34 -27.91 13.23 -11.49
CA LYS A 34 -27.02 12.72 -10.45
C LYS A 34 -27.00 11.19 -10.41
N GLN A 35 -28.12 10.54 -10.74
CA GLN A 35 -28.20 9.08 -10.79
C GLN A 35 -27.52 8.49 -12.04
N SER A 36 -27.52 9.22 -13.17
CA SER A 36 -26.76 8.80 -14.37
C SER A 36 -25.24 8.87 -14.18
N LYS A 37 -24.75 9.82 -13.36
CA LYS A 37 -23.33 9.91 -13.00
C LYS A 37 -22.86 8.82 -12.02
N THR A 38 -23.76 8.20 -11.27
CA THR A 38 -23.44 7.06 -10.40
C THR A 38 -23.59 5.70 -11.07
N PHE A 39 -24.28 5.61 -12.22
CA PHE A 39 -24.40 4.36 -12.97
C PHE A 39 -23.42 4.25 -14.15
N SER A 40 -22.81 5.36 -14.58
CA SER A 40 -21.79 5.38 -15.65
C SER A 40 -20.35 5.13 -15.18
N SER A 41 -20.11 4.87 -13.89
CA SER A 41 -18.78 4.52 -13.38
C SER A 41 -18.51 3.00 -13.34
N GLN A 42 -19.35 2.21 -14.01
CA GLN A 42 -19.20 0.76 -14.03
C GLN A 42 -19.43 0.16 -15.42
N THR A 43 -19.08 0.87 -16.48
CA THR A 43 -18.88 0.25 -17.80
C THR A 43 -18.00 1.15 -18.63
N THR A 44 -16.69 0.85 -18.68
CA THR A 44 -15.77 1.04 -19.83
C THR A 44 -14.33 1.11 -19.30
N THR A 45 -13.67 -0.04 -19.24
CA THR A 45 -12.24 -0.22 -19.58
C THR A 45 -11.90 -1.70 -19.34
N THR A 46 -12.42 -2.59 -20.18
CA THR A 46 -12.22 -4.05 -20.06
C THR A 46 -11.41 -4.66 -21.19
N THR A 47 -10.64 -3.86 -21.95
CA THR A 47 -9.87 -4.43 -23.07
C THR A 47 -8.41 -4.02 -23.14
N THR A 48 -7.97 -3.00 -22.39
CA THR A 48 -6.54 -2.68 -22.17
C THR A 48 -6.08 -3.00 -20.73
N THR A 49 -7.04 -3.32 -19.84
CA THR A 49 -6.91 -3.36 -18.37
C THR A 49 -6.74 -4.77 -17.80
N MET A 50 -6.83 -5.81 -18.63
CA MET A 50 -6.69 -7.20 -18.18
C MET A 50 -5.26 -7.49 -17.70
N GLY A 51 -4.24 -6.98 -18.41
CA GLY A 51 -2.83 -7.14 -18.03
C GLY A 51 -2.45 -6.37 -16.76
N THR A 52 -2.89 -5.12 -16.65
CA THR A 52 -2.63 -4.27 -15.47
C THR A 52 -3.37 -4.76 -14.22
N SER A 53 -4.61 -5.25 -14.35
CA SER A 53 -5.36 -5.77 -13.20
C SER A 53 -4.82 -7.10 -12.66
N VAL A 54 -4.33 -8.00 -13.54
CA VAL A 54 -3.66 -9.24 -13.11
C VAL A 54 -2.31 -8.94 -12.48
N PHE A 55 -1.55 -8.01 -13.06
CA PHE A 55 -0.26 -7.59 -12.53
C PHE A 55 -0.38 -6.97 -11.12
N LEU A 56 -1.36 -6.10 -10.90
CA LEU A 56 -1.60 -5.52 -9.57
C LEU A 56 -2.02 -6.58 -8.54
N LYS A 57 -2.90 -7.52 -8.91
CA LYS A 57 -3.26 -8.66 -8.05
C LYS A 57 -2.07 -9.56 -7.72
N LEU A 58 -1.17 -9.75 -8.69
CA LEU A 58 0.05 -10.50 -8.48
C LEU A 58 0.99 -9.77 -7.51
N ILE A 59 1.14 -8.45 -7.64
CA ILE A 59 1.91 -7.64 -6.69
C ILE A 59 1.30 -7.74 -5.30
N ASP A 60 0.00 -7.55 -5.15
CA ASP A 60 -0.68 -7.64 -3.85
C ASP A 60 -0.49 -9.03 -3.21
N PHE A 61 -0.53 -10.10 -4.02
CA PHE A 61 -0.24 -11.46 -3.56
C PHE A 61 1.22 -11.66 -3.14
N ILE A 62 2.18 -11.16 -3.92
CA ILE A 62 3.61 -11.21 -3.58
C ILE A 62 3.87 -10.45 -2.28
N LEU A 63 3.32 -9.25 -2.14
CA LEU A 63 3.44 -8.42 -0.94
C LEU A 63 2.79 -9.11 0.26
N PHE A 64 1.63 -9.74 0.09
CA PHE A 64 0.97 -10.51 1.14
C PHE A 64 1.86 -11.65 1.65
N VAL A 65 2.40 -12.47 0.75
CA VAL A 65 3.30 -13.58 1.10
C VAL A 65 4.55 -13.03 1.79
N PHE A 66 5.12 -11.94 1.28
CA PHE A 66 6.28 -11.30 1.87
C PHE A 66 6.02 -10.79 3.29
N PHE A 67 4.93 -10.05 3.54
CA PHE A 67 4.57 -9.59 4.89
C PHE A 67 4.30 -10.76 5.83
N MET A 68 3.70 -11.84 5.34
CA MET A 68 3.48 -13.06 6.12
C MET A 68 4.80 -13.72 6.50
N VAL A 69 5.76 -13.80 5.58
CA VAL A 69 7.12 -14.30 5.87
C VAL A 69 7.78 -13.44 6.93
N ILE A 70 7.78 -12.11 6.79
CA ILE A 70 8.38 -11.20 7.77
C ILE A 70 7.70 -11.29 9.14
N ALA A 71 6.36 -11.39 9.17
CA ALA A 71 5.60 -11.52 10.40
C ALA A 71 6.03 -12.72 11.26
N VAL A 72 6.47 -13.80 10.61
CA VAL A 72 6.98 -15.02 11.27
C VAL A 72 8.51 -14.97 11.43
N ALA A 73 9.25 -14.59 10.38
CA ALA A 73 10.70 -14.63 10.35
C ALA A 73 11.32 -13.62 11.33
N ALA A 74 10.79 -12.39 11.41
CA ALA A 74 11.32 -11.37 12.29
C ALA A 74 11.38 -11.82 13.77
N PRO A 75 10.29 -12.29 14.40
CA PRO A 75 10.37 -12.77 15.77
C PRO A 75 11.11 -14.10 15.91
N LEU A 76 11.22 -14.93 14.86
CA LEU A 76 11.88 -16.24 14.97
C LEU A 76 13.39 -16.20 14.70
N ILE A 77 13.87 -15.32 13.82
CA ILE A 77 15.26 -15.26 13.33
C ILE A 77 15.96 -13.98 13.79
N ASP A 78 15.30 -12.83 13.60
CA ASP A 78 15.90 -11.53 13.91
C ASP A 78 15.92 -11.26 15.41
N ALA A 79 14.88 -11.68 16.12
CA ALA A 79 14.87 -11.65 17.58
C ALA A 79 16.03 -12.44 18.20
N GLN A 80 16.55 -13.50 17.56
CA GLN A 80 17.75 -14.20 18.04
C GLN A 80 19.05 -13.36 17.98
N THR A 81 19.03 -12.25 17.24
CA THR A 81 20.16 -11.30 17.21
C THR A 81 20.18 -10.47 18.48
N CYS A 82 19.00 -10.08 18.98
CA CYS A 82 18.83 -9.17 20.11
C CYS A 82 18.56 -9.86 21.46
N LEU A 83 17.87 -11.01 21.43
CA LEU A 83 17.49 -11.77 22.63
C LEU A 83 18.46 -12.93 22.89
N PRO A 84 18.56 -13.38 24.16
CA PRO A 84 19.30 -14.59 24.50
C PRO A 84 18.76 -15.80 23.74
N LEU A 85 19.67 -16.62 23.19
CA LEU A 85 19.32 -17.82 22.43
C LEU A 85 18.52 -18.85 23.24
N ALA A 86 18.54 -18.78 24.58
CA ALA A 86 17.81 -19.67 25.47
C ALA A 86 16.27 -19.64 25.26
N PHE A 87 15.73 -18.57 24.66
CA PHE A 87 14.30 -18.47 24.37
C PHE A 87 13.89 -19.16 23.06
N PHE A 88 14.86 -19.64 22.26
CA PHE A 88 14.60 -20.19 20.93
C PHE A 88 14.96 -21.68 20.87
N PRO A 89 14.21 -22.49 20.11
CA PRO A 89 14.53 -23.90 19.90
C PRO A 89 15.84 -24.05 19.13
N ASP A 90 16.60 -25.09 19.48
CA ASP A 90 17.93 -25.38 18.91
C ASP A 90 17.94 -25.46 17.37
N PHE A 91 16.85 -25.93 16.77
CA PHE A 91 16.70 -25.97 15.32
C PHE A 91 16.86 -24.60 14.65
N LEU A 92 16.19 -23.56 15.19
CA LEU A 92 16.25 -22.21 14.64
C LEU A 92 17.63 -21.57 14.81
N ILE A 93 18.28 -21.86 15.94
CA ILE A 93 19.63 -21.40 16.25
C ILE A 93 20.65 -22.04 15.30
N ASN A 94 20.51 -23.36 15.08
CA ASN A 94 21.39 -24.11 14.19
C ASN A 94 21.19 -23.70 12.73
N LEU A 95 19.96 -23.42 12.31
CA LEU A 95 19.67 -22.89 10.97
C LEU A 95 20.37 -21.55 10.74
N LYS A 96 20.25 -20.62 11.70
CA LYS A 96 20.91 -19.30 11.62
C LYS A 96 22.44 -19.41 11.62
N ARG A 97 23.00 -20.29 12.45
CA ARG A 97 24.45 -20.55 12.47
C ARG A 97 24.94 -21.18 11.18
N TRP A 98 24.22 -22.16 10.66
CA TRP A 98 24.53 -22.78 9.38
C TRP A 98 24.50 -21.76 8.25
N TYR A 99 23.47 -20.89 8.22
CA TYR A 99 23.37 -19.80 7.26
C TYR A 99 24.58 -18.86 7.32
N GLY A 100 24.91 -18.36 8.51
CA GLY A 100 26.04 -17.44 8.69
C GLY A 100 27.35 -18.07 8.24
N HIS A 101 27.56 -19.36 8.53
CA HIS A 101 28.77 -20.07 8.12
C HIS A 101 28.80 -20.43 6.63
N HIS A 102 27.65 -20.77 6.04
CA HIS A 102 27.55 -21.18 4.64
C HIS A 102 27.72 -20.00 3.69
N TYR A 103 27.12 -18.85 4.01
CA TYR A 103 27.20 -17.64 3.20
C TYR A 103 28.34 -16.70 3.62
N GLY A 104 29.05 -17.03 4.71
CA GLY A 104 30.11 -16.18 5.25
C GLY A 104 29.59 -14.82 5.71
N ASP A 105 28.35 -14.75 6.16
CA ASP A 105 27.70 -13.50 6.51
C ASP A 105 28.29 -12.92 7.80
N TYR A 106 29.25 -12.02 7.60
CA TYR A 106 29.95 -11.28 8.65
C TYR A 106 28.98 -10.54 9.60
N LEU A 107 27.84 -10.05 9.10
CA LEU A 107 26.87 -9.30 9.93
C LEU A 107 26.20 -10.22 10.96
N ILE A 108 25.93 -11.47 10.57
CA ILE A 108 25.31 -12.47 11.43
C ILE A 108 26.33 -13.08 12.40
N ILE A 109 27.58 -13.23 11.96
CA ILE A 109 28.68 -13.82 12.75
C ILE A 109 29.19 -12.83 13.80
N GLU A 110 29.59 -11.62 13.39
CA GLU A 110 30.22 -10.64 14.28
C GLU A 110 29.22 -9.72 14.98
N LYS A 111 27.98 -9.63 14.47
CA LYS A 111 26.91 -8.80 15.03
C LYS A 111 27.36 -7.37 15.37
N PRO A 112 27.85 -6.59 14.40
CA PRO A 112 28.26 -5.22 14.65
C PRO A 112 27.09 -4.38 15.20
N HIS A 113 27.38 -3.39 16.04
CA HIS A 113 26.34 -2.60 16.73
C HIS A 113 25.34 -1.93 15.79
N PHE A 114 25.79 -1.50 14.60
CA PHE A 114 24.91 -0.95 13.57
C PHE A 114 23.86 -1.98 13.10
N PHE A 115 24.28 -3.24 12.89
CA PHE A 115 23.40 -4.31 12.43
C PHE A 115 22.39 -4.69 13.51
N VAL A 116 22.83 -4.78 14.77
CA VAL A 116 21.92 -4.97 15.91
C VAL A 116 20.90 -3.84 15.99
N GLY A 117 21.31 -2.59 15.72
CA GLY A 117 20.41 -1.44 15.63
C GLY A 117 19.38 -1.55 14.51
N LEU A 118 19.79 -2.01 13.32
CA LEU A 118 18.86 -2.29 12.22
C LEU A 118 17.89 -3.41 12.56
N VAL A 119 18.34 -4.47 13.24
CA VAL A 119 17.46 -5.55 13.69
C VAL A 119 16.45 -5.06 14.72
N TRP A 120 16.83 -4.14 15.62
CA TRP A 120 15.86 -3.50 16.51
C TRP A 120 14.83 -2.66 15.76
N LEU A 121 15.26 -1.91 14.73
CA LEU A 121 14.34 -1.18 13.85
C LEU A 121 13.38 -2.15 13.15
N GLU A 122 13.89 -3.29 12.67
CA GLU A 122 13.08 -4.31 12.03
C GLU A 122 12.04 -4.89 13.00
N LEU A 123 12.45 -5.25 14.22
CA LEU A 123 11.55 -5.82 15.24
C LEU A 123 10.53 -4.83 15.80
N LEU A 124 10.92 -3.57 16.03
CA LEU A 124 10.05 -2.58 16.69
C LEU A 124 9.24 -1.74 15.71
N PHE A 125 9.72 -1.55 14.48
CA PHE A 125 9.06 -0.70 13.49
C PHE A 125 8.54 -1.50 12.30
N GLN A 126 9.40 -2.28 11.63
CA GLN A 126 9.00 -2.98 10.42
C GLN A 126 8.05 -4.14 10.72
N TRP A 127 8.24 -4.88 11.81
CA TRP A 127 7.39 -6.02 12.18
C TRP A 127 5.95 -5.63 12.56
N PRO A 128 5.70 -4.63 13.42
CA PRO A 128 4.33 -4.16 13.64
C PRO A 128 3.69 -3.62 12.36
N LEU A 129 4.48 -2.94 11.52
CA LEU A 129 4.02 -2.40 10.26
C LEU A 129 3.71 -3.50 9.22
N SER A 130 4.43 -4.63 9.22
CA SER A 130 4.15 -5.77 8.35
C SER A 130 2.85 -6.47 8.75
N LEU A 131 2.60 -6.65 10.05
CA LEU A 131 1.31 -7.15 10.56
C LEU A 131 0.16 -6.22 10.19
N LEU A 132 0.39 -4.91 10.32
CA LEU A 132 -0.59 -3.89 9.97
C LEU A 132 -0.89 -3.90 8.46
N ASN A 133 0.13 -4.04 7.61
CA ASN A 133 -0.01 -4.20 6.16
C ASN A 133 -0.75 -5.50 5.79
N LEU A 134 -0.45 -6.61 6.47
CA LEU A 134 -1.13 -7.89 6.27
C LEU A 134 -2.63 -7.76 6.58
N TYR A 135 -2.97 -7.12 7.69
CA TYR A 135 -4.35 -6.80 8.04
C TYR A 135 -5.01 -5.86 7.02
N ALA A 136 -4.28 -4.86 6.52
CA ALA A 136 -4.80 -3.92 5.53
C ALA A 136 -5.16 -4.61 4.22
N ILE A 137 -4.36 -5.59 3.77
CA ILE A 137 -4.66 -6.42 2.59
C ILE A 137 -5.92 -7.25 2.84
N LEU A 138 -5.99 -7.97 3.97
CA LEU A 138 -7.13 -8.83 4.32
C LEU A 138 -8.43 -8.05 4.49
N ALA A 139 -8.37 -6.86 5.08
CA ALA A 139 -9.52 -5.99 5.31
C ALA A 139 -9.73 -4.96 4.19
N SER A 140 -8.98 -5.08 3.08
CA SER A 140 -9.01 -4.21 1.90
C SER A 140 -9.07 -2.71 2.25
N LYS A 141 -8.20 -2.27 3.16
CA LYS A 141 -8.18 -0.90 3.66
C LYS A 141 -7.48 0.04 2.69
N SER A 142 -8.04 1.23 2.49
CA SER A 142 -7.50 2.26 1.59
C SER A 142 -6.13 2.81 1.99
N TRP A 143 -5.75 2.69 3.27
CA TRP A 143 -4.44 3.14 3.77
C TRP A 143 -3.31 2.14 3.54
N PHE A 144 -3.60 0.94 2.98
CA PHE A 144 -2.60 -0.08 2.64
C PHE A 144 -1.45 0.49 1.82
N ASN A 145 -1.75 1.23 0.74
CA ASN A 145 -0.73 1.75 -0.17
C ASN A 145 0.26 2.67 0.57
N THR A 146 -0.23 3.53 1.48
CA THR A 146 0.61 4.44 2.24
C THR A 146 1.47 3.69 3.28
N ALA A 147 0.90 2.71 3.98
CA ALA A 147 1.65 1.91 4.95
C ALA A 147 2.69 1.00 4.26
N CYS A 148 2.36 0.48 3.08
CA CYS A 148 3.28 -0.26 2.21
C CYS A 148 4.43 0.63 1.73
N LEU A 149 4.18 1.90 1.37
CA LEU A 149 5.23 2.86 1.04
C LEU A 149 6.19 3.10 2.21
N ILE A 150 5.65 3.36 3.41
CA ILE A 150 6.46 3.61 4.60
C ILE A 150 7.34 2.39 4.90
N TYR A 151 6.76 1.20 4.79
CA TYR A 151 7.48 -0.05 4.95
C TYR A 151 8.59 -0.20 3.90
N GLY A 152 8.26 -0.04 2.62
CA GLY A 152 9.20 -0.16 1.51
C GLY A 152 10.36 0.82 1.62
N ALA A 153 10.08 2.08 2.00
CA ALA A 153 11.11 3.09 2.24
C ALA A 153 12.05 2.69 3.38
N SER A 154 11.50 2.20 4.51
CA SER A 154 12.32 1.74 5.64
C SER A 154 13.22 0.56 5.28
N VAL A 155 12.68 -0.44 4.58
CA VAL A 155 13.45 -1.59 4.10
C VAL A 155 14.53 -1.14 3.12
N LEU A 156 14.20 -0.28 2.16
CA LEU A 156 15.16 0.23 1.19
C LEU A 156 16.32 0.96 1.88
N THR A 157 16.05 1.84 2.84
CA THR A 157 17.09 2.53 3.61
C THR A 157 17.97 1.55 4.39
N SER A 158 17.36 0.55 5.02
CA SER A 158 18.09 -0.47 5.78
C SER A 158 18.98 -1.32 4.87
N MET A 159 18.47 -1.74 3.72
CA MET A 159 19.22 -2.50 2.72
C MET A 159 20.38 -1.67 2.14
N VAL A 160 20.17 -0.39 1.85
CA VAL A 160 21.24 0.49 1.37
C VAL A 160 22.33 0.64 2.43
N ALA A 161 21.98 0.77 3.71
CA ALA A 161 22.97 0.84 4.79
C ALA A 161 23.78 -0.46 4.91
N ILE A 162 23.11 -1.61 4.82
CA ILE A 162 23.75 -2.94 4.80
C ILE A 162 24.70 -3.09 3.62
N LEU A 163 24.23 -2.79 2.40
CA LEU A 163 25.05 -2.89 1.20
C LEU A 163 26.24 -1.92 1.23
N ALA A 164 26.06 -0.71 1.74
CA ALA A 164 27.15 0.26 1.89
C ALA A 164 28.23 -0.26 2.85
N GLU A 165 27.85 -0.88 3.97
CA GLU A 165 28.80 -1.49 4.91
C GLU A 165 29.48 -2.73 4.32
N LEU A 166 28.73 -3.59 3.61
CA LEU A 166 29.27 -4.78 2.94
C LEU A 166 30.32 -4.39 1.88
N LEU A 167 29.99 -3.42 1.03
CA LEU A 167 30.87 -2.93 -0.01
C LEU A 167 32.07 -2.17 0.59
N GLY A 168 31.84 -1.35 1.62
CA GLY A 168 32.88 -0.58 2.30
C GLY A 168 33.87 -1.43 3.10
N SER A 169 33.40 -2.55 3.67
CA SER A 169 34.24 -3.48 4.44
C SER A 169 35.07 -4.42 3.56
N GLY A 170 34.79 -4.49 2.26
CA GLY A 170 35.48 -5.39 1.32
C GLY A 170 35.20 -6.88 1.56
N LYS A 171 34.24 -7.21 2.43
CA LYS A 171 33.84 -8.59 2.76
C LYS A 171 32.58 -9.05 2.01
N ALA A 172 32.08 -8.24 1.06
CA ALA A 172 30.93 -8.58 0.25
C ALA A 172 31.25 -9.73 -0.72
N SER A 173 30.75 -10.93 -0.44
CA SER A 173 30.73 -12.04 -1.40
C SER A 173 29.60 -11.86 -2.41
N GLU A 174 29.79 -12.32 -3.65
CA GLU A 174 28.75 -12.28 -4.69
C GLU A 174 27.49 -13.05 -4.27
N ASP A 175 27.66 -14.20 -3.61
CA ASP A 175 26.55 -15.01 -3.10
C ASP A 175 25.74 -14.27 -2.02
N LEU A 176 26.43 -13.51 -1.17
CA LEU A 176 25.80 -12.71 -0.12
C LEU A 176 25.01 -11.55 -0.73
N LEU A 177 25.60 -10.82 -1.68
CA LEU A 177 24.92 -9.75 -2.41
C LEU A 177 23.68 -10.25 -3.15
N MET A 178 23.79 -11.41 -3.82
CA MET A 178 22.69 -12.06 -4.52
C MET A 178 21.50 -12.37 -3.61
N MET A 179 21.76 -12.57 -2.32
CA MET A 179 20.73 -12.80 -1.31
C MET A 179 20.04 -11.53 -0.81
N TYR A 180 20.74 -10.39 -0.78
CA TYR A 180 20.19 -9.10 -0.37
C TYR A 180 19.41 -8.38 -1.48
N TYR A 181 19.75 -8.59 -2.77
CA TYR A 181 19.07 -7.95 -3.89
C TYR A 181 17.56 -8.20 -3.97
N PRO A 182 17.02 -9.41 -3.71
CA PRO A 182 15.57 -9.64 -3.66
C PRO A 182 14.86 -8.74 -2.65
N PHE A 183 15.43 -8.54 -1.45
CA PHE A 183 14.83 -7.66 -0.43
C PHE A 183 14.83 -6.20 -0.87
N LEU A 184 15.91 -5.76 -1.53
CA LEU A 184 15.96 -4.43 -2.13
C LEU A 184 14.92 -4.27 -3.25
N GLY A 185 14.77 -5.28 -4.10
CA GLY A 185 13.76 -5.33 -5.15
C GLY A 185 12.33 -5.28 -4.61
N LEU A 186 12.06 -5.94 -3.49
CA LEU A 186 10.75 -5.91 -2.81
C LEU A 186 10.46 -4.54 -2.18
N GLY A 187 11.46 -3.87 -1.59
CA GLY A 187 11.33 -2.50 -1.12
C GLY A 187 10.97 -1.53 -2.26
N MET A 188 11.65 -1.68 -3.40
CA MET A 188 11.33 -0.93 -4.62
C MET A 188 9.93 -1.27 -5.15
N LEU A 189 9.53 -2.53 -5.13
CA LEU A 189 8.20 -2.97 -5.56
C LEU A 189 7.09 -2.31 -4.72
N CYS A 190 7.27 -2.19 -3.41
CA CYS A 190 6.34 -1.47 -2.52
C CYS A 190 6.17 -0.01 -2.95
N ILE A 191 7.28 0.67 -3.27
CA ILE A 191 7.28 2.07 -3.71
C ILE A 191 6.60 2.21 -5.09
N CYS A 192 6.90 1.30 -6.02
CA CYS A 192 6.27 1.27 -7.34
C CYS A 192 4.77 0.98 -7.25
N ALA A 193 4.35 0.08 -6.35
CA ALA A 193 2.94 -0.22 -6.11
C ALA A 193 2.19 1.03 -5.61
N TRP A 194 2.79 1.77 -4.67
CA TRP A 194 2.23 3.05 -4.21
C TRP A 194 2.16 4.09 -5.33
N ALA A 195 3.23 4.27 -6.10
CA ALA A 195 3.27 5.25 -7.19
C ALA A 195 2.19 4.98 -8.24
N ASN A 196 2.00 3.71 -8.61
CA ASN A 196 0.91 3.29 -9.50
C ASN A 196 -0.46 3.60 -8.89
N SER A 197 -0.66 3.35 -7.59
CA SER A 197 -1.93 3.64 -6.94
C SER A 197 -2.32 5.13 -6.94
N LYS A 198 -1.35 6.05 -7.07
CA LYS A 198 -1.58 7.49 -7.11
C LYS A 198 -1.77 8.04 -8.51
N LEU A 199 -1.03 7.53 -9.50
CA LEU A 199 -1.11 7.98 -10.89
C LEU A 199 -2.45 7.69 -11.59
N PHE A 200 -3.26 6.76 -11.08
CA PHE A 200 -4.57 6.42 -11.66
C PHE A 200 -5.77 6.99 -10.87
N GLN A 201 -5.53 7.93 -9.95
CA GLN A 201 -6.59 8.62 -9.20
C GLN A 201 -6.78 10.10 -9.59
N ASP A 202 -5.97 10.62 -10.52
CA ASP A 202 -6.08 11.96 -11.13
C ASP A 202 -6.49 11.85 -12.61
#